data_AF-A0A3M1SDK3-F1
#
_entry.id   AF-A0A3M1SDK3-F1
#
_cell.length_a   1.000
_cell.length_b   1.000
_cell.length_c   1.000
_cell.angle_alpha   90.00
_cell.angle_beta   90.00
_cell.angle_gamma   90.00
#
_symmetry.space_group_name_H-M   'P 1'
#
loop_
_entity.id
_entity.type
_entity.pdbx_description
1 polymer ?
#
loop_
_entity_poly.entity_id
_entity_poly.type
_entity_poly.pdbx_seq_one_letter_code
_entity_poly.pdbx_strand_id
1 'polypeptide(L)' 'GKGDRIRPIPSSEFPTRAVRPAYSVLDTSFTEVVTGISLPDWRDSLSNFLRSLA' A
#
# COMPACT_ATOMS: atom_id res chain seq x y z
N GLY A 1 18.14 -6.70 7.94
CA GLY A 1 17.23 -5.62 7.50
C GLY A 1 17.92 -4.29 7.74
N LYS A 2 17.77 -3.31 6.83
CA LYS A 2 18.33 -1.96 7.02
C LYS A 2 17.71 -1.35 8.30
N GLY A 3 18.55 -1.11 9.30
CA GLY A 3 18.17 -0.87 10.69
C GLY A 3 17.95 0.60 11.05
N ASP A 4 17.38 1.39 10.14
CA ASP A 4 17.10 2.80 10.40
C ASP A 4 15.69 2.98 10.99
N ARG A 5 15.57 3.85 11.99
CA ARG A 5 14.29 4.15 12.66
C ARG A 5 13.41 5.01 11.76
N ILE A 6 12.25 4.49 11.36
CA ILE A 6 11.24 5.24 10.59
C ILE A 6 10.44 6.17 11.51
N ARG A 7 10.36 7.47 11.16
CA ARG A 7 9.58 8.50 11.88
C ARG A 7 8.32 8.85 11.08
N PRO A 8 7.10 8.72 11.63
CA PRO A 8 5.88 9.20 10.98
C PRO A 8 5.82 10.74 10.97
N ILE A 9 5.31 11.31 9.88
CA ILE A 9 5.11 12.77 9.70
C ILE A 9 3.77 13.04 9.00
N PRO A 10 3.15 14.21 9.20
CA PRO A 10 2.02 14.66 8.39
C PRO A 10 2.48 15.10 6.99
N SER A 11 1.57 15.08 6.02
CA SER A 11 1.87 15.54 4.65
C SER A 11 2.29 17.01 4.57
N SER A 12 1.94 17.84 5.57
CA SER A 12 2.37 19.24 5.66
C SER A 12 3.88 19.42 5.88
N GLU A 13 4.56 18.43 6.47
CA GLU A 13 6.03 18.46 6.64
C GLU A 13 6.76 18.21 5.30
N PHE A 14 6.08 17.68 4.28
CA PHE A 14 6.65 17.41 2.96
C PHE A 14 5.66 17.76 1.82
N PRO A 15 5.47 19.06 1.52
CA PRO A 15 4.46 19.50 0.56
C PRO A 15 4.84 19.15 -0.88
N THR A 16 3.84 18.74 -1.67
CA THR A 16 3.99 18.50 -3.11
C THR A 16 3.02 19.37 -3.91
N ARG A 17 3.34 19.66 -5.18
CA ARG A 17 2.48 20.48 -6.06
C ARG A 17 1.08 19.87 -6.26
N ALA A 18 1.00 18.54 -6.39
CA ALA A 18 -0.27 17.84 -6.45
C ALA A 18 -0.83 17.61 -5.04
N VAL A 19 -2.12 17.89 -4.88
CA VAL A 19 -2.85 17.62 -3.64
C VAL A 19 -3.09 16.11 -3.52
N ARG A 20 -2.82 15.56 -2.33
CA ARG A 20 -3.04 14.15 -2.01
C ARG A 20 -4.30 14.01 -1.15
N PRO A 21 -5.25 13.13 -1.51
CA PRO A 21 -6.35 12.78 -0.62
C PRO A 21 -5.80 12.19 0.69
N ALA A 22 -6.41 12.56 1.82
CA ALA A 22 -6.02 12.01 3.12
C ALA A 22 -6.38 10.52 3.26
N TYR A 23 -7.37 10.06 2.51
CA TYR A 23 -7.83 8.68 2.48
C TYR A 23 -8.19 8.29 1.05
N SER A 24 -7.57 7.23 0.54
CA SER A 24 -7.73 6.76 -0.83
C SER A 24 -7.84 5.22 -0.91
N VAL A 25 -8.30 4.59 0.16
CA VAL A 25 -8.59 3.14 0.17
C VAL A 25 -9.80 2.88 -0.72
N LEU A 26 -9.72 1.85 -1.55
CA LEU A 26 -10.78 1.44 -2.47
C LEU A 26 -11.51 0.21 -1.91
N ASP A 27 -12.83 0.16 -2.09
CA ASP A 27 -13.61 -1.06 -1.89
C ASP A 27 -13.44 -1.98 -3.12
N THR A 28 -13.02 -3.21 -2.89
CA THR A 28 -12.72 -4.21 -3.94
C THR A 28 -13.82 -5.26 -4.08
N SER A 29 -14.90 -5.17 -3.29
CA SER A 29 -15.99 -6.14 -3.23
C SER A 29 -16.56 -6.50 -4.62
N PHE A 30 -16.78 -5.50 -5.48
CA PHE A 30 -17.32 -5.73 -6.82
C PHE A 30 -16.36 -6.55 -7.71
N THR A 31 -15.07 -6.23 -7.67
CA THR A 31 -14.06 -6.96 -8.45
C THR A 31 -13.97 -8.41 -8.00
N GLU A 32 -14.01 -8.66 -6.69
CA GLU A 32 -13.98 -10.00 -6.12
C GLU A 32 -15.19 -10.83 -6.56
N VAL A 33 -16.39 -10.25 -6.52
CA VAL A 33 -17.63 -10.91 -6.96
C VAL A 33 -17.58 -11.24 -8.45
N VAL A 34 -17.16 -10.30 -9.30
CA VAL A 34 -17.21 -10.48 -10.77
C VAL A 34 -16.13 -11.43 -11.26
N THR A 35 -14.96 -11.44 -10.63
CA THR A 35 -13.82 -12.25 -11.08
C THR A 35 -13.70 -13.58 -10.34
N GLY A 36 -14.30 -13.71 -9.16
CA GLY A 36 -14.06 -14.83 -8.24
C GLY A 36 -12.67 -14.81 -7.61
N ILE A 37 -11.89 -13.75 -7.82
CA ILE A 37 -10.52 -13.61 -7.30
C ILE A 37 -10.56 -12.70 -6.08
N SER A 38 -10.19 -13.25 -4.92
CA SER A 38 -9.94 -12.45 -3.71
C SER A 38 -8.51 -11.92 -3.71
N LEU A 39 -8.35 -10.64 -3.40
CA LEU A 39 -7.03 -10.04 -3.24
C LEU A 39 -6.41 -10.51 -1.91
N PRO A 40 -5.15 -10.98 -1.90
CA PRO A 40 -4.46 -11.30 -0.66
C PRO A 40 -4.18 -10.03 0.16
N ASP A 41 -3.92 -10.20 1.45
CA ASP A 41 -3.44 -9.09 2.29
C ASP A 41 -2.19 -8.46 1.66
N TRP A 42 -2.09 -7.13 1.72
CA TRP A 42 -1.00 -6.39 1.07
C TRP A 42 0.38 -6.80 1.60
N ARG A 43 0.46 -7.25 2.87
CA ARG A 43 1.72 -7.70 3.50
C ARG A 43 2.21 -9.00 2.87
N ASP A 44 1.29 -9.91 2.55
CA ASP A 44 1.61 -11.18 1.90
C ASP A 44 2.09 -10.95 0.47
N SER A 45 1.38 -10.08 -0.27
CA SER A 45 1.79 -9.65 -1.62
C SER A 45 3.19 -9.04 -1.63
N LEU A 46 3.45 -8.09 -0.73
CA LEU A 46 4.75 -7.43 -0.62
C LEU A 46 5.85 -8.44 -0.27
N SER A 47 5.59 -9.33 0.68
CA SER A 47 6.57 -10.34 1.11
C SER A 47 6.91 -11.32 -0.02
N ASN A 48 5.90 -11.75 -0.81
CA ASN A 48 6.09 -12.60 -1.97
C ASN A 48 6.95 -11.92 -3.04
N PHE A 49 6.67 -10.65 -3.34
CA PHE A 49 7.46 -9.87 -4.30
C PHE A 49 8.91 -9.68 -3.85
N LEU A 50 9.14 -9.32 -2.57
CA LEU A 50 10.49 -9.16 -2.06
C LEU A 50 11.29 -10.47 -2.10
N ARG A 51 10.63 -11.62 -1.88
CA ARG A 51 11.24 -12.95 -2.03
C ARG A 51 11.65 -13.25 -3.47
N SER A 52 10.89 -12.81 -4.48
CA SER A 52 11.24 -13.06 -5.89
C SER A 52 12.42 -12.22 -6.41
N LEU A 53 12.89 -11.25 -5.62
CA LEU A 53 14.05 -10.41 -5.94
C LEU A 53 15.36 -10.92 -5.33
N ALA A 54 15.29 -11.95 -4.49
CA ALA A 54 16.44 -12.61 -3.87
C ALA A 54 17.00 -13.70 -4.78
#